data_AF-A0A0G2J6B8-F1
#
_entry.id   AF-A0A0G2J6B8-F1
#
_cell.length_a   1.000
_cell.length_b   1.000
_cell.length_c   1.000
_cell.angle_alpha   90.00
_cell.angle_beta   90.00
_cell.angle_gamma   90.00
#
_symmetry.space_group_name_H-M   'P 1'
#
loop_
_entity.id
_entity.type
_entity.pdbx_description
1 polymer ?
#
loop_
_entity_poly.entity_id
_entity_poly.type
_entity_poly.pdbx_seq_one_letter_code
_entity_poly.pdbx_strand_id
1 'polypeptide(L)'
;MAWKASLATRHYVASGCRVSGSRHLSSQSRAPLRQTRYRPSVRGYSTESSQTPTKKSTQLGVAAAIAISIGLGVIVYRRPTKTVHLDSKKEYPAHLQNILDVAEPVGKSLHASGLPVVEAELTNAPNVPPPITRDYPVLLKVPLTTTTKIKQLTSTYKYEQWTFNNQVPAPFIRARVGDVIELSLTNKDVTGNPHNIDCHAFTGPGGGASLTTAEENQSKTGRFKLLYPGLFLYHCAAAPVPVHIANGMYGLIYVQPEKDELPKVDKEYYVMQSEFYHEPPEIEENGKRSSIVEFSYPNALREDPDVIVFNGSETALTMDHPLKATAGETIRIFFGNAGPNLTSSPHIIGSTFHNLFRDGDVLSPPARNVQTATVPPGGATIFDMKTVVPGTYTLVDHAIFRLDKGCVGFINVAGKPRPDVYQSDVHPEPCVGCKLHP
;
A
#
# COMPACT_ATOMS: atom_id res chain seq x y z
N MET A 1 57.14 -0.46 -12.53
CA MET A 1 56.66 -0.90 -13.86
C MET A 1 55.22 -0.45 -13.99
N ALA A 2 54.94 0.42 -14.95
CA ALA A 2 53.63 1.01 -15.20
C ALA A 2 53.06 0.42 -16.49
N TRP A 3 51.78 0.08 -16.52
CA TRP A 3 51.02 -0.06 -17.76
C TRP A 3 49.65 0.60 -17.61
N LYS A 4 49.43 1.63 -18.44
CA LYS A 4 48.17 2.32 -18.73
C LYS A 4 47.61 1.73 -20.04
N ALA A 5 46.28 1.62 -20.15
CA ALA A 5 45.54 1.61 -21.42
C ALA A 5 44.13 2.15 -21.12
N SER A 6 43.85 3.44 -21.35
CA SER A 6 43.34 4.08 -22.58
C SER A 6 41.93 3.62 -22.99
N LEU A 7 40.93 4.42 -22.60
CA LEU A 7 39.57 4.44 -23.15
C LEU A 7 39.58 4.95 -24.61
N ALA A 8 38.75 4.37 -25.46
CA ALA A 8 38.43 4.89 -26.78
C ALA A 8 36.92 5.12 -26.92
N THR A 9 36.54 6.39 -26.93
CA THR A 9 35.20 6.92 -27.23
C THR A 9 34.97 6.81 -28.74
N ARG A 10 33.81 6.26 -29.18
CA ARG A 10 33.38 6.33 -30.58
C ARG A 10 32.11 7.15 -30.72
N HIS A 11 32.22 8.26 -31.45
CA HIS A 11 31.11 9.03 -31.99
C HIS A 11 30.56 8.37 -33.25
N TYR A 12 29.24 8.28 -33.39
CA TYR A 12 28.57 7.88 -34.63
C TYR A 12 27.93 9.10 -35.31
N VAL A 13 28.29 9.27 -36.58
CA VAL A 13 27.75 10.26 -37.52
C VAL A 13 26.50 9.69 -38.19
N ALA A 14 25.40 10.42 -38.14
CA ALA A 14 24.15 10.10 -38.82
C ALA A 14 24.27 10.41 -40.33
N SER A 15 24.06 9.39 -41.18
CA SER A 15 23.98 9.53 -42.63
C SER A 15 22.54 9.31 -43.06
N GLY A 16 21.92 10.33 -43.65
CA GLY A 16 20.56 10.28 -44.18
C GLY A 16 20.46 9.45 -45.44
N CYS A 17 19.30 8.80 -45.64
CA CYS A 17 18.90 8.25 -46.93
C CYS A 17 17.45 8.63 -47.23
N ARG A 18 17.23 9.10 -48.45
CA ARG A 18 15.99 9.68 -48.97
C ARG A 18 14.95 8.60 -49.29
N VAL A 19 13.70 8.94 -49.07
CA VAL A 19 12.50 8.22 -49.49
C VAL A 19 12.08 8.73 -50.87
N SER A 20 11.81 7.81 -51.81
CA SER A 20 11.01 8.10 -53.01
C SER A 20 10.09 6.92 -53.32
N GLY A 21 8.79 7.16 -53.38
CA GLY A 21 7.79 6.16 -53.76
C GLY A 21 6.40 6.78 -53.80
N SER A 22 6.10 7.48 -54.89
CA SER A 22 4.80 8.06 -55.21
C SER A 22 3.81 6.99 -55.70
N ARG A 23 2.58 6.99 -55.19
CA ARG A 23 1.39 6.61 -55.97
C ARG A 23 0.22 7.55 -55.64
N HIS A 24 -0.26 8.20 -56.69
CA HIS A 24 -1.49 8.98 -56.73
C HIS A 24 -2.71 8.07 -56.66
N LEU A 25 -3.74 8.50 -55.91
CA LEU A 25 -5.15 8.25 -56.22
C LEU A 25 -5.95 9.51 -55.86
N SER A 26 -6.93 9.78 -56.71
CA SER A 26 -7.59 11.06 -56.98
C SER A 26 -8.64 11.49 -55.95
N SER A 27 -8.81 12.81 -55.91
CA SER A 27 -9.81 13.60 -55.20
C SER A 27 -11.26 13.32 -55.61
N GLN A 28 -12.17 13.31 -54.64
CA GLN A 28 -13.46 13.98 -54.79
C GLN A 28 -13.79 14.82 -53.55
N SER A 29 -14.26 16.02 -53.85
CA SER A 29 -14.50 17.20 -53.05
C SER A 29 -15.81 17.16 -52.27
N ARG A 30 -15.79 17.62 -51.01
CA ARG A 30 -16.91 18.36 -50.38
C ARG A 30 -16.36 19.42 -49.42
N ALA A 31 -16.85 20.65 -49.58
CA ALA A 31 -16.49 21.84 -48.81
C ALA A 31 -17.13 21.83 -47.38
N PRO A 32 -16.63 22.66 -46.44
CA PRO A 32 -16.66 22.35 -45.02
C PRO A 32 -17.83 22.99 -44.24
N LEU A 33 -18.27 22.29 -43.18
CA LEU A 33 -19.11 22.85 -42.12
C LEU A 33 -18.26 23.65 -41.13
N ARG A 34 -18.77 24.84 -40.84
CA ARG A 34 -18.17 25.91 -40.02
C ARG A 34 -18.21 25.51 -38.53
N GLN A 35 -17.05 25.18 -37.94
CA GLN A 35 -16.90 25.08 -36.48
C GLN A 35 -15.99 26.21 -35.97
N THR A 36 -16.56 27.03 -35.09
CA THR A 36 -15.92 28.11 -34.34
C THR A 36 -14.81 27.57 -33.43
N ARG A 37 -13.55 27.93 -33.68
CA ARG A 37 -12.43 27.71 -32.76
C ARG A 37 -12.30 28.88 -31.80
N TYR A 38 -12.49 28.61 -30.51
CA TYR A 38 -12.02 29.45 -29.41
C TYR A 38 -10.51 29.21 -29.22
N ARG A 39 -9.68 30.25 -29.32
CA ARG A 39 -8.23 30.22 -28.99
C ARG A 39 -8.01 30.99 -27.69
N PRO A 40 -7.43 30.40 -26.63
CA PRO A 40 -6.82 31.20 -25.58
C PRO A 40 -5.41 31.64 -26.03
N SER A 41 -5.06 32.90 -25.74
CA SER A 41 -3.77 33.49 -26.07
C SER A 41 -2.66 32.89 -25.19
N VAL A 42 -1.67 32.26 -25.81
CA VAL A 42 -0.40 31.91 -25.15
C VAL A 42 0.56 33.07 -25.39
N ARG A 43 0.96 33.76 -24.32
CA ARG A 43 2.04 34.76 -24.34
C ARG A 43 3.37 34.02 -24.34
N GLY A 44 4.06 34.02 -25.49
CA GLY A 44 5.45 33.59 -25.59
C GLY A 44 6.39 34.67 -25.07
N TYR A 45 7.34 34.32 -24.21
CA TYR A 45 8.48 35.16 -23.89
C TYR A 45 9.63 34.78 -24.83
N SER A 46 10.04 35.71 -25.70
CA SER A 46 11.25 35.58 -26.50
C SER A 46 12.48 36.02 -25.69
N THR A 47 13.52 35.23 -25.75
CA THR A 47 14.86 35.58 -25.25
C THR A 47 15.64 36.27 -26.34
N GLU A 48 15.86 37.59 -26.24
CA GLU A 48 16.98 38.23 -26.94
C GLU A 48 17.74 39.20 -26.02
N SER A 49 19.00 38.81 -25.85
CA SER A 49 20.20 39.57 -25.53
C SER A 49 20.14 41.08 -25.85
N SER A 50 20.45 41.92 -24.86
CA SER A 50 21.10 43.21 -25.10
C SER A 50 22.12 43.53 -24.00
N GLN A 51 23.26 44.04 -24.46
CA GLN A 51 24.54 44.21 -23.78
C GLN A 51 24.52 45.14 -22.56
N THR A 52 25.35 44.82 -21.57
CA THR A 52 25.70 45.65 -20.40
C THR A 52 26.83 46.64 -20.72
N PRO A 53 26.81 47.86 -20.13
CA PRO A 53 28.02 48.59 -19.82
C PRO A 53 28.37 48.48 -18.32
N THR A 54 29.68 48.44 -18.08
CA THR A 54 30.35 48.26 -16.80
C THR A 54 30.30 49.51 -15.91
N LYS A 55 30.13 49.34 -14.59
CA LYS A 55 30.94 50.01 -13.54
C LYS A 55 30.64 49.49 -12.13
N LYS A 56 31.66 49.64 -11.30
CA LYS A 56 31.95 48.93 -10.04
C LYS A 56 31.14 49.44 -8.84
N SER A 57 30.93 48.51 -7.90
CA SER A 57 31.04 48.68 -6.45
C SER A 57 30.00 49.55 -5.73
N THR A 58 29.15 48.92 -4.91
CA THR A 58 29.26 49.08 -3.43
C THR A 58 28.56 47.94 -2.70
N GLN A 59 29.34 47.20 -1.90
CA GLN A 59 28.95 46.07 -1.06
C GLN A 59 28.06 46.43 0.16
N LEU A 60 27.18 47.45 0.07
CA LEU A 60 26.31 47.83 1.19
C LEU A 60 24.86 47.33 1.09
N GLY A 61 24.43 46.82 -0.08
CA GLY A 61 23.04 46.41 -0.30
C GLY A 61 22.69 44.97 0.13
N VAL A 62 23.68 44.07 0.22
CA VAL A 62 23.43 42.64 0.45
C VAL A 62 23.42 42.26 1.93
N ALA A 63 24.12 43.00 2.79
CA ALA A 63 24.10 42.77 4.24
C ALA A 63 22.76 43.17 4.89
N ALA A 64 22.06 44.18 4.35
CA ALA A 64 20.78 44.64 4.89
C ALA A 64 19.61 43.67 4.63
N ALA A 65 19.68 42.86 3.56
CA ALA A 65 18.63 41.90 3.22
C ALA A 65 18.69 40.59 4.04
N ILE A 66 19.85 40.25 4.61
CA ILE A 66 20.02 39.02 5.42
C ILE A 66 19.62 39.27 6.88
N ALA A 67 19.81 40.48 7.41
CA ALA A 67 19.41 40.83 8.78
C ALA A 67 17.88 40.93 8.98
N ILE A 68 17.13 41.33 7.95
CA ILE A 68 15.66 41.46 8.03
C ILE A 68 14.97 40.09 8.04
N SER A 69 15.54 39.09 7.35
CA SER A 69 15.00 37.73 7.30
C SER A 69 15.20 36.94 8.59
N ILE A 70 16.28 37.22 9.34
CA ILE A 70 16.53 36.61 10.67
C ILE A 70 15.70 37.32 11.75
N GLY A 71 15.46 38.63 11.63
CA GLY A 71 14.64 39.40 12.58
C GLY A 71 13.15 39.02 12.56
N LEU A 72 12.57 38.74 11.39
CA LEU A 72 11.16 38.30 11.27
C LEU A 72 10.93 36.88 11.78
N GLY A 73 11.92 35.98 11.66
CA GLY A 73 11.86 34.62 12.22
C GLY A 73 11.81 34.59 13.74
N VAL A 74 12.51 35.51 14.41
CA VAL A 74 12.55 35.58 15.89
C VAL A 74 11.28 36.22 16.47
N ILE A 75 10.59 37.10 15.74
CA ILE A 75 9.34 37.73 16.20
C ILE A 75 8.14 36.77 16.11
N VAL A 76 8.15 35.81 15.18
CA VAL A 76 7.13 34.74 15.13
C VAL A 76 7.33 33.72 16.27
N TYR A 77 8.56 33.55 16.76
CA TYR A 77 8.89 32.61 17.84
C TYR A 77 8.76 33.17 19.26
N ARG A 78 8.38 34.45 19.41
CA ARG A 78 8.30 35.13 20.72
C ARG A 78 6.94 35.77 21.00
N ARG A 79 5.85 35.16 20.52
CA ARG A 79 4.52 35.45 21.07
C ARG A 79 4.43 34.85 22.48
N PRO A 80 3.97 35.61 23.49
CA PRO A 80 3.71 35.04 24.80
C PRO A 80 2.65 33.95 24.63
N THR A 81 2.99 32.74 25.07
CA THR A 81 2.04 31.64 25.24
C THR A 81 0.87 32.16 26.07
N LYS A 82 -0.25 32.51 25.41
CA LYS A 82 -1.53 32.50 26.11
C LYS A 82 -1.72 31.06 26.54
N THR A 83 -1.78 30.85 27.84
CA THR A 83 -2.17 29.60 28.47
C THR A 83 -3.40 29.08 27.74
N VAL A 84 -3.24 27.98 27.01
CA VAL A 84 -4.38 27.26 26.47
C VAL A 84 -5.03 26.61 27.68
N HIS A 85 -6.11 27.21 28.17
CA HIS A 85 -6.99 26.52 29.10
C HIS A 85 -7.66 25.40 28.29
N LEU A 86 -7.12 24.19 28.42
CA LEU A 86 -7.90 23.00 28.14
C LEU A 86 -9.05 23.02 29.14
N ASP A 87 -10.26 23.20 28.62
CA ASP A 87 -11.48 23.13 29.41
C ASP A 87 -11.58 21.70 29.96
N SER A 88 -11.07 21.49 31.17
CA SER A 88 -10.89 20.18 31.81
C SER A 88 -12.23 19.57 32.28
N LYS A 89 -13.34 19.96 31.66
CA LYS A 89 -14.70 19.56 32.02
C LYS A 89 -15.47 18.93 30.86
N LYS A 90 -14.79 18.42 29.83
CA LYS A 90 -15.39 17.42 28.95
C LYS A 90 -15.21 16.05 29.58
N GLU A 91 -16.31 15.48 30.06
CA GLU A 91 -16.38 14.05 30.35
C GLU A 91 -16.17 13.30 29.04
N TYR A 92 -15.01 12.63 28.94
CA TYR A 92 -14.74 11.69 27.88
C TYR A 92 -15.46 10.37 28.21
N PRO A 93 -15.94 9.62 27.19
CA PRO A 93 -16.52 8.31 27.42
C PRO A 93 -15.56 7.42 28.23
N ALA A 94 -16.10 6.68 29.20
CA ALA A 94 -15.38 5.97 30.27
C ALA A 94 -14.29 4.97 29.83
N HIS A 95 -14.12 4.70 28.54
CA HIS A 95 -13.08 3.79 28.03
C HIS A 95 -11.68 4.42 28.02
N LEU A 96 -11.55 5.75 27.98
CA LEU A 96 -10.26 6.45 27.92
C LEU A 96 -9.63 6.68 29.31
N GLN A 97 -10.45 6.82 30.35
CA GLN A 97 -9.97 7.09 31.71
C GLN A 97 -9.19 5.92 32.33
N ASN A 98 -9.53 4.67 31.99
CA ASN A 98 -8.84 3.50 32.55
C ASN A 98 -7.45 3.22 31.94
N ILE A 99 -7.07 3.89 30.84
CA ILE A 99 -5.78 3.64 30.16
C ILE A 99 -4.69 4.60 30.66
N LEU A 100 -5.06 5.75 31.22
CA LEU A 100 -4.15 6.86 31.53
C LEU A 100 -4.04 7.21 33.02
N ASP A 101 -4.64 6.43 33.93
CA ASP A 101 -4.31 6.53 35.36
C ASP A 101 -2.88 6.02 35.58
N VAL A 102 -1.93 6.95 35.41
CA VAL A 102 -0.52 6.81 35.74
C VAL A 102 -0.42 6.76 37.26
N ALA A 103 -0.62 5.57 37.81
CA ALA A 103 0.12 5.18 39.00
C ALA A 103 1.63 5.24 38.66
N GLU A 104 2.44 5.74 39.59
CA GLU A 104 3.90 5.62 39.59
C GLU A 104 4.36 4.27 39.02
N PRO A 105 5.45 4.18 38.23
CA PRO A 105 5.81 2.97 37.52
C PRO A 105 6.34 1.89 38.47
N VAL A 106 5.42 1.20 39.15
CA VAL A 106 5.61 -0.16 39.63
C VAL A 106 5.01 -1.11 38.58
N GLY A 107 5.36 -0.87 37.32
CA GLY A 107 5.00 -1.77 36.23
C GLY A 107 5.97 -2.95 36.25
N LYS A 108 5.50 -4.15 36.59
CA LYS A 108 6.26 -5.37 36.28
C LYS A 108 6.65 -5.34 34.81
N SER A 109 7.92 -5.65 34.50
CA SER A 109 8.37 -5.84 33.12
C SER A 109 7.38 -6.72 32.36
N LEU A 110 7.16 -6.45 31.07
CA LEU A 110 6.34 -7.32 30.20
C LEU A 110 6.78 -8.79 30.28
N HIS A 111 8.06 -9.04 30.60
CA HIS A 111 8.64 -10.36 30.87
C HIS A 111 8.17 -11.05 32.15
N ALA A 112 7.84 -10.28 33.18
CA ALA A 112 7.45 -10.78 34.49
C ALA A 112 5.92 -10.74 34.69
N SER A 113 5.16 -10.58 33.61
CA SER A 113 3.70 -10.39 33.64
C SER A 113 2.93 -11.65 34.06
N GLY A 114 3.54 -12.83 33.98
CA GLY A 114 2.88 -14.10 34.33
C GLY A 114 1.74 -14.50 33.40
N LEU A 115 1.65 -13.87 32.22
CA LEU A 115 0.62 -14.17 31.23
C LEU A 115 0.82 -15.59 30.65
N PRO A 116 -0.27 -16.31 30.33
CA PRO A 116 -0.18 -17.54 29.54
C PRO A 116 0.55 -17.27 28.22
N VAL A 117 1.43 -18.18 27.83
CA VAL A 117 2.20 -18.08 26.59
C VAL A 117 1.46 -18.82 25.49
N VAL A 118 1.24 -18.15 24.36
CA VAL A 118 0.53 -18.71 23.20
C VAL A 118 1.37 -18.44 21.95
N GLU A 119 1.54 -19.44 21.09
CA GLU A 119 2.15 -19.26 19.76
C GLU A 119 1.07 -18.72 18.80
N ALA A 120 1.40 -17.69 18.03
CA ALA A 120 0.45 -17.11 17.07
C ALA A 120 0.16 -18.08 15.91
N GLU A 121 -1.12 -18.24 15.59
CA GLU A 121 -1.57 -18.91 14.38
C GLU A 121 -1.46 -17.91 13.21
N LEU A 122 -0.37 -17.99 12.45
CA LEU A 122 -0.11 -17.13 11.30
C LEU A 122 -0.71 -17.75 10.03
N THR A 123 -1.46 -16.97 9.25
CA THR A 123 -2.03 -17.41 7.97
C THR A 123 -1.50 -16.59 6.80
N ASN A 124 -1.31 -17.25 5.66
CA ASN A 124 -0.97 -16.58 4.41
C ASN A 124 -2.24 -16.08 3.72
N ALA A 125 -2.15 -14.92 3.06
CA ALA A 125 -3.22 -14.42 2.22
C ALA A 125 -3.64 -15.47 1.17
N PRO A 126 -4.95 -15.63 0.89
CA PRO A 126 -6.06 -14.81 1.38
C PRO A 126 -6.69 -15.28 2.70
N ASN A 127 -6.07 -16.20 3.44
CA ASN A 127 -6.67 -16.76 4.67
C ASN A 127 -6.41 -15.87 5.89
N VAL A 128 -7.33 -15.92 6.86
CA VAL A 128 -7.27 -15.20 8.14
C VAL A 128 -7.22 -16.23 9.29
N PRO A 129 -6.50 -16.00 10.39
CA PRO A 129 -6.51 -16.89 11.55
C PRO A 129 -7.91 -16.94 12.19
N PRO A 130 -8.27 -18.04 12.88
CA PRO A 130 -9.59 -18.17 13.49
C PRO A 130 -9.89 -17.07 14.52
N PRO A 131 -11.18 -16.70 14.73
CA PRO A 131 -11.56 -15.75 15.76
C PRO A 131 -11.07 -16.14 17.16
N ILE A 132 -10.65 -15.15 17.93
CA ILE A 132 -10.17 -15.36 19.31
C ILE A 132 -11.39 -15.54 20.22
N THR A 133 -11.44 -16.65 20.95
CA THR A 133 -12.54 -16.99 21.87
C THR A 133 -12.22 -16.73 23.34
N ARG A 134 -10.95 -16.49 23.68
CA ARG A 134 -10.53 -16.16 25.04
C ARG A 134 -10.90 -14.72 25.43
N ASP A 135 -11.14 -14.52 26.70
CA ASP A 135 -11.51 -13.26 27.33
C ASP A 135 -10.38 -12.64 28.19
N TYR A 136 -9.19 -13.25 28.20
CA TYR A 136 -8.02 -12.80 28.95
C TYR A 136 -6.80 -12.53 28.03
N PRO A 137 -5.87 -11.63 28.44
CA PRO A 137 -4.66 -11.33 27.67
C PRO A 137 -3.60 -12.45 27.78
N VAL A 138 -2.76 -12.57 26.74
CA VAL A 138 -1.67 -13.55 26.68
C VAL A 138 -0.33 -12.92 26.27
N LEU A 139 0.78 -13.62 26.50
CA LEU A 139 2.03 -13.37 25.79
C LEU A 139 1.96 -14.13 24.45
N LEU A 140 1.64 -13.42 23.38
CA LEU A 140 1.48 -13.96 22.04
C LEU A 140 2.81 -13.91 21.30
N LYS A 141 3.40 -15.07 21.01
CA LYS A 141 4.65 -15.19 20.28
C LYS A 141 4.43 -15.14 18.77
N VAL A 142 5.13 -14.24 18.11
CA VAL A 142 5.01 -13.98 16.68
C VAL A 142 6.40 -14.12 16.03
N PRO A 143 6.75 -15.30 15.50
CA PRO A 143 7.99 -15.50 14.76
C PRO A 143 7.84 -15.04 13.31
N LEU A 144 8.66 -14.07 12.92
CA LEU A 144 8.80 -13.61 11.53
C LEU A 144 10.23 -13.85 11.03
N THR A 145 10.35 -14.26 9.78
CA THR A 145 11.64 -14.46 9.10
C THR A 145 11.66 -13.65 7.81
N THR A 146 12.67 -12.81 7.61
CA THR A 146 12.81 -12.03 6.37
C THR A 146 13.68 -12.76 5.35
N THR A 147 13.26 -12.73 4.10
CA THR A 147 13.99 -13.33 2.97
C THR A 147 13.69 -12.56 1.68
N THR A 148 14.61 -12.63 0.72
CA THR A 148 14.36 -12.25 -0.67
C THR A 148 13.93 -13.47 -1.49
N LYS A 149 12.97 -13.28 -2.41
CA LYS A 149 12.45 -14.33 -3.29
C LYS A 149 12.10 -13.77 -4.66
N ILE A 150 12.68 -14.35 -5.70
CA ILE A 150 12.22 -14.14 -7.07
C ILE A 150 10.87 -14.83 -7.23
N LYS A 151 9.82 -14.04 -7.48
CA LYS A 151 8.44 -14.49 -7.63
C LYS A 151 7.81 -13.94 -8.90
N GLN A 152 6.76 -14.62 -9.39
CA GLN A 152 6.00 -14.12 -10.52
C GLN A 152 5.23 -12.86 -10.10
N LEU A 153 5.42 -11.75 -10.81
CA LEU A 153 4.75 -10.48 -10.53
C LEU A 153 3.60 -10.26 -11.51
N THR A 154 3.89 -10.35 -12.81
CA THR A 154 2.89 -10.25 -13.90
C THR A 154 2.81 -11.56 -14.67
N SER A 155 1.95 -11.67 -15.68
CA SER A 155 1.99 -12.80 -16.62
C SER A 155 3.32 -12.95 -17.37
N THR A 156 4.14 -11.89 -17.46
CA THR A 156 5.38 -11.85 -18.25
C THR A 156 6.64 -11.82 -17.39
N TYR A 157 6.61 -11.08 -16.27
CA TYR A 157 7.80 -10.75 -15.51
C TYR A 157 7.78 -11.32 -14.10
N LYS A 158 8.95 -11.80 -13.67
CA LYS A 158 9.29 -12.09 -12.28
C LYS A 158 9.98 -10.88 -11.65
N TYR A 159 9.90 -10.80 -10.34
CA TYR A 159 10.44 -9.71 -9.54
C TYR A 159 11.05 -10.26 -8.25
N GLU A 160 12.15 -9.67 -7.78
CA GLU A 160 12.69 -10.01 -6.46
C GLU A 160 11.87 -9.32 -5.38
N GLN A 161 11.03 -10.10 -4.69
CA GLN A 161 10.25 -9.61 -3.57
C GLN A 161 11.02 -9.78 -2.27
N TRP A 162 10.94 -8.77 -1.42
CA TRP A 162 11.45 -8.80 -0.05
C TRP A 162 10.27 -9.10 0.86
N THR A 163 10.39 -10.12 1.69
CA THR A 163 9.22 -10.75 2.32
C THR A 163 9.41 -10.91 3.82
N PHE A 164 8.28 -10.99 4.53
CA PHE A 164 8.22 -11.70 5.80
C PHE A 164 7.58 -13.07 5.55
N ASN A 165 8.21 -14.13 6.05
CA ASN A 165 7.80 -15.54 5.91
C ASN A 165 7.61 -16.00 4.45
N ASN A 166 8.46 -15.53 3.53
CA ASN A 166 8.46 -15.91 2.11
C ASN A 166 7.18 -15.53 1.35
N GLN A 167 6.36 -14.60 1.85
CA GLN A 167 5.09 -14.21 1.24
C GLN A 167 4.91 -12.70 1.13
N VAL A 168 4.13 -12.29 0.12
CA VAL A 168 3.66 -10.93 -0.06
C VAL A 168 2.14 -11.00 -0.27
N PRO A 169 1.32 -10.36 0.58
CA PRO A 169 1.74 -9.73 1.82
C PRO A 169 2.26 -10.77 2.84
N ALA A 170 2.89 -10.26 3.88
CA ALA A 170 3.29 -11.01 5.05
C ALA A 170 2.09 -11.64 5.78
N PRO A 171 2.31 -12.67 6.62
CA PRO A 171 1.22 -13.39 7.28
C PRO A 171 0.31 -12.49 8.10
N PHE A 172 -0.98 -12.81 8.11
CA PHE A 172 -1.93 -12.11 8.96
C PHE A 172 -1.69 -12.47 10.42
N ILE A 173 -1.68 -11.45 11.29
CA ILE A 173 -1.58 -11.63 12.74
C ILE A 173 -2.95 -11.32 13.36
N ARG A 174 -3.50 -12.24 14.15
CA ARG A 174 -4.71 -11.98 14.95
C ARG A 174 -4.35 -11.96 16.43
N ALA A 175 -4.65 -10.84 17.09
CA ALA A 175 -4.39 -10.63 18.49
C ALA A 175 -5.60 -9.96 19.16
N ARG A 176 -5.55 -9.77 20.47
CA ARG A 176 -6.59 -9.12 21.26
C ARG A 176 -6.00 -7.96 22.04
N VAL A 177 -6.80 -6.92 22.29
CA VAL A 177 -6.42 -5.85 23.22
C VAL A 177 -5.99 -6.43 24.55
N GLY A 178 -4.89 -5.90 25.09
CA GLY A 178 -4.27 -6.33 26.33
C GLY A 178 -3.18 -7.40 26.15
N ASP A 179 -3.14 -8.09 25.02
CA ASP A 179 -2.05 -9.03 24.72
C ASP A 179 -0.70 -8.33 24.72
N VAL A 180 0.35 -9.09 25.04
CA VAL A 180 1.73 -8.71 24.82
C VAL A 180 2.24 -9.53 23.64
N ILE A 181 2.52 -8.85 22.53
CA ILE A 181 3.19 -9.48 21.38
C ILE A 181 4.66 -9.63 21.72
N GLU A 182 5.20 -10.85 21.68
CA GLU A 182 6.63 -11.14 21.59
C GLU A 182 6.97 -11.39 20.12
N LEU A 183 7.44 -10.36 19.42
CA LEU A 183 7.82 -10.47 18.03
C LEU A 183 9.30 -10.84 17.94
N SER A 184 9.59 -11.99 17.34
CA SER A 184 10.96 -12.42 17.00
C SER A 184 11.16 -12.27 15.50
N LEU A 185 12.06 -11.37 15.09
CA LEU A 185 12.44 -11.17 13.71
C LEU A 185 13.79 -11.82 13.44
N THR A 186 13.84 -12.80 12.54
CA THR A 186 15.08 -13.43 12.09
C THR A 186 15.38 -13.02 10.66
N ASN A 187 16.51 -12.38 10.42
CA ASN A 187 16.86 -11.92 9.09
C ASN A 187 17.69 -12.97 8.32
N LYS A 188 17.16 -13.39 7.17
CA LYS A 188 17.76 -14.35 6.22
C LYS A 188 17.86 -13.75 4.81
N ASP A 189 17.86 -12.43 4.69
CA ASP A 189 18.22 -11.75 3.45
C ASP A 189 19.73 -11.88 3.21
N VAL A 190 20.08 -12.66 2.18
CA VAL A 190 21.46 -12.96 1.77
C VAL A 190 22.13 -11.80 1.01
N THR A 191 21.39 -10.75 0.67
CA THR A 191 21.92 -9.55 0.04
C THR A 191 22.54 -8.58 1.06
N GLY A 192 22.34 -8.84 2.36
CA GLY A 192 22.92 -8.07 3.44
C GLY A 192 22.09 -6.87 3.90
N ASN A 193 20.85 -6.69 3.41
CA ASN A 193 20.01 -5.60 3.89
C ASN A 193 19.55 -5.86 5.33
N PRO A 194 19.61 -4.84 6.22
CA PRO A 194 18.97 -4.93 7.52
C PRO A 194 17.44 -4.85 7.35
N HIS A 195 16.72 -5.55 8.22
CA HIS A 195 15.27 -5.49 8.27
C HIS A 195 14.77 -5.30 9.70
N ASN A 196 13.61 -4.68 9.84
CA ASN A 196 12.92 -4.48 11.11
C ASN A 196 11.39 -4.49 10.90
N ILE A 197 10.64 -4.23 11.97
CA ILE A 197 9.19 -4.10 11.94
C ILE A 197 8.79 -2.76 12.56
N ASP A 198 8.11 -1.94 11.78
CA ASP A 198 7.19 -0.91 12.25
C ASP A 198 5.77 -1.49 12.18
N CYS A 199 5.12 -1.66 13.33
CA CYS A 199 3.75 -2.12 13.43
C CYS A 199 2.88 -1.01 13.98
N HIS A 200 1.85 -0.61 13.22
CA HIS A 200 0.99 0.52 13.57
C HIS A 200 0.09 0.23 14.78
N ALA A 201 -0.01 -1.03 15.21
CA ALA A 201 -0.66 -1.42 16.46
C ALA A 201 0.24 -1.22 17.70
N PHE A 202 1.56 -1.03 17.52
CA PHE A 202 2.50 -0.90 18.62
C PHE A 202 2.64 0.57 19.04
N THR A 203 2.43 0.84 20.33
CA THR A 203 2.63 2.17 20.89
C THR A 203 4.08 2.34 21.36
N GLY A 204 4.87 3.08 20.58
CA GLY A 204 6.27 3.39 20.91
C GLY A 204 7.03 3.93 19.70
N PRO A 205 8.28 4.39 19.89
CA PRO A 205 9.09 4.93 18.80
C PRO A 205 9.26 3.94 17.64
N GLY A 206 8.94 4.40 16.42
CA GLY A 206 9.08 3.63 15.18
C GLY A 206 8.26 2.33 15.14
N GLY A 207 7.20 2.21 15.94
CA GLY A 207 6.35 1.03 15.97
C GLY A 207 7.09 -0.29 16.23
N GLY A 208 8.21 -0.24 16.95
CA GLY A 208 9.06 -1.40 17.24
C GLY A 208 10.31 -1.56 16.36
N ALA A 209 10.51 -0.69 15.37
CA ALA A 209 11.59 -0.81 14.39
C ALA A 209 12.97 -0.88 15.07
N SER A 210 13.28 0.04 15.98
CA SER A 210 14.58 0.10 16.66
C SER A 210 14.87 -1.14 17.52
N LEU A 211 13.84 -1.79 18.07
CA LEU A 211 13.98 -3.00 18.90
C LEU A 211 14.09 -4.28 18.06
N THR A 212 13.72 -4.21 16.78
CA THR A 212 13.63 -5.37 15.89
C THR A 212 14.62 -5.32 14.72
N THR A 213 15.43 -4.27 14.59
CA THR A 213 16.49 -4.19 13.56
C THR A 213 17.48 -5.33 13.66
N ALA A 214 17.40 -6.23 12.68
CA ALA A 214 18.22 -7.41 12.54
C ALA A 214 19.06 -7.31 11.26
N GLU A 215 20.38 -7.41 11.43
CA GLU A 215 21.32 -7.63 10.33
C GLU A 215 21.19 -9.05 9.76
N GLU A 216 21.82 -9.33 8.63
CA GLU A 216 21.85 -10.67 8.04
C GLU A 216 22.25 -11.74 9.08
N ASN A 217 21.48 -12.83 9.13
CA ASN A 217 21.61 -13.95 10.06
C ASN A 217 21.42 -13.62 11.55
N GLN A 218 20.96 -12.40 11.88
CA GLN A 218 20.61 -12.02 13.23
C GLN A 218 19.14 -12.31 13.56
N SER A 219 18.86 -12.62 14.82
CA SER A 219 17.51 -12.62 15.38
C SER A 219 17.39 -11.53 16.44
N LYS A 220 16.29 -10.75 16.40
CA LYS A 220 15.93 -9.75 17.40
C LYS A 220 14.53 -9.99 17.92
N THR A 221 14.35 -9.79 19.22
CA THR A 221 13.05 -9.97 19.87
C THR A 221 12.62 -8.68 20.56
N GLY A 222 11.43 -8.19 20.21
CA GLY A 222 10.76 -7.06 20.87
C GLY A 222 9.48 -7.53 21.56
N ARG A 223 9.05 -6.78 22.59
CA ARG A 223 7.77 -7.04 23.27
C ARG A 223 6.91 -5.80 23.35
N PHE A 224 5.65 -5.92 22.95
CA PHE A 224 4.74 -4.80 22.74
C PHE A 224 3.35 -5.13 23.29
N LYS A 225 2.89 -4.34 24.26
CA LYS A 225 1.51 -4.47 24.76
C LYS A 225 0.56 -3.81 23.77
N LEU A 226 -0.48 -4.52 23.36
CA LEU A 226 -1.52 -4.00 22.47
C LEU A 226 -2.54 -3.19 23.27
N LEU A 227 -2.56 -1.88 23.03
CA LEU A 227 -3.39 -0.94 23.79
C LEU A 227 -4.72 -0.63 23.10
N TYR A 228 -4.75 -0.68 21.77
CA TYR A 228 -5.88 -0.22 20.97
C TYR A 228 -6.36 -1.31 20.01
N PRO A 229 -7.68 -1.54 19.90
CA PRO A 229 -8.23 -2.43 18.89
C PRO A 229 -8.29 -1.75 17.53
N GLY A 230 -8.33 -2.56 16.47
CA GLY A 230 -8.37 -2.08 15.10
C GLY A 230 -7.70 -3.05 14.12
N LEU A 231 -7.76 -2.69 12.85
CA LEU A 231 -6.96 -3.32 11.80
C LEU A 231 -5.81 -2.39 11.44
N PHE A 232 -4.58 -2.87 11.61
CA PHE A 232 -3.37 -2.08 11.45
C PHE A 232 -2.41 -2.75 10.46
N LEU A 233 -1.59 -1.95 9.80
CA LEU A 233 -0.48 -2.47 9.02
C LEU A 233 0.71 -2.73 9.93
N TYR A 234 1.56 -3.64 9.47
CA TYR A 234 2.96 -3.65 9.85
C TYR A 234 3.81 -3.73 8.59
N HIS A 235 4.98 -3.11 8.60
CA HIS A 235 5.90 -3.12 7.47
C HIS A 235 7.35 -2.96 7.93
N CYS A 236 8.29 -3.20 7.03
CA CYS A 236 9.69 -2.86 7.29
C CYS A 236 9.89 -1.34 7.27
N ALA A 237 10.71 -0.84 8.19
CA ALA A 237 11.12 0.56 8.30
C ALA A 237 12.66 0.71 8.38
N ALA A 238 13.40 -0.28 7.89
CA ALA A 238 14.83 -0.14 7.64
C ALA A 238 15.08 0.84 6.48
N ALA A 239 16.22 1.53 6.49
CA ALA A 239 16.53 2.52 5.48
C ALA A 239 17.04 1.86 4.18
N PRO A 240 16.60 2.29 2.98
CA PRO A 240 15.55 3.30 2.74
C PRO A 240 14.14 2.71 2.80
N VAL A 241 13.34 3.18 3.78
CA VAL A 241 11.96 2.70 4.06
C VAL A 241 11.10 2.45 2.82
N PRO A 242 10.96 3.41 1.87
CA PRO A 242 10.07 3.22 0.73
C PRO A 242 10.45 2.02 -0.15
N VAL A 243 11.74 1.67 -0.25
CA VAL A 243 12.19 0.54 -1.08
C VAL A 243 11.80 -0.80 -0.44
N HIS A 244 11.93 -0.90 0.89
CA HIS A 244 11.50 -2.12 1.59
C HIS A 244 9.99 -2.36 1.46
N ILE A 245 9.19 -1.30 1.57
CA ILE A 245 7.74 -1.39 1.38
C ILE A 245 7.42 -1.76 -0.07
N ALA A 246 7.98 -1.03 -1.05
CA ALA A 246 7.76 -1.29 -2.47
C ALA A 246 8.13 -2.71 -2.91
N ASN A 247 9.12 -3.33 -2.27
CA ASN A 247 9.55 -4.69 -2.57
C ASN A 247 8.69 -5.79 -1.92
N GLY A 248 7.70 -5.45 -1.08
CA GLY A 248 6.73 -6.44 -0.55
C GLY A 248 6.71 -6.61 0.96
N MET A 249 7.48 -5.84 1.73
CA MET A 249 7.61 -6.04 3.17
C MET A 249 6.49 -5.36 3.97
N TYR A 250 5.28 -5.90 3.88
CA TYR A 250 4.09 -5.39 4.60
C TYR A 250 3.10 -6.51 4.91
N GLY A 251 2.31 -6.34 5.98
CA GLY A 251 1.21 -7.22 6.33
C GLY A 251 0.17 -6.53 7.21
N LEU A 252 -0.84 -7.29 7.65
CA LEU A 252 -1.89 -6.82 8.56
C LEU A 252 -1.87 -7.53 9.91
N ILE A 253 -2.17 -6.76 10.95
CA ILE A 253 -2.55 -7.24 12.28
C ILE A 253 -3.94 -6.75 12.64
N TYR A 254 -4.84 -7.69 12.97
CA TYR A 254 -6.12 -7.36 13.59
C TYR A 254 -6.04 -7.53 15.10
N VAL A 255 -6.38 -6.46 15.82
CA VAL A 255 -6.44 -6.42 17.27
C VAL A 255 -7.91 -6.38 17.69
N GLN A 256 -8.41 -7.53 18.14
CA GLN A 256 -9.79 -7.73 18.57
C GLN A 256 -10.09 -6.91 19.83
N PRO A 257 -11.20 -6.14 19.85
CA PRO A 257 -11.70 -5.48 21.05
C PRO A 257 -11.94 -6.45 22.22
N GLU A 258 -11.94 -5.93 23.45
CA GLU A 258 -12.35 -6.70 24.63
C GLU A 258 -13.87 -6.92 24.70
N LYS A 259 -14.64 -5.97 24.16
CA LYS A 259 -16.10 -5.97 24.08
C LYS A 259 -16.52 -5.46 22.71
N ASP A 260 -17.78 -5.71 22.34
CA ASP A 260 -18.34 -5.21 21.08
C ASP A 260 -17.53 -5.66 19.87
N GLU A 261 -17.19 -6.96 19.87
CA GLU A 261 -16.44 -7.59 18.78
C GLU A 261 -17.15 -7.43 17.44
N LEU A 262 -16.38 -7.51 16.35
CA LEU A 262 -16.93 -7.53 15.00
C LEU A 262 -18.00 -8.62 14.87
N PRO A 263 -19.11 -8.36 14.15
CA PRO A 263 -20.16 -9.34 13.99
C PRO A 263 -19.63 -10.61 13.32
N LYS A 264 -20.21 -11.76 13.69
CA LYS A 264 -19.87 -13.05 13.07
C LYS A 264 -20.20 -13.01 11.58
N VAL A 265 -19.33 -13.62 10.80
CA VAL A 265 -19.50 -13.83 9.36
C VAL A 265 -19.17 -15.29 9.02
N ASP A 266 -19.62 -15.75 7.87
CA ASP A 266 -19.40 -17.14 7.44
C ASP A 266 -17.97 -17.36 6.89
N LYS A 267 -17.39 -16.33 6.27
CA LYS A 267 -16.03 -16.37 5.71
C LYS A 267 -15.26 -15.08 5.95
N GLU A 268 -13.97 -15.19 6.24
CA GLU A 268 -13.05 -14.07 6.38
C GLU A 268 -11.90 -14.20 5.37
N TYR A 269 -11.52 -13.07 4.75
CA TYR A 269 -10.43 -13.00 3.78
C TYR A 269 -9.45 -11.88 4.10
N TYR A 270 -8.19 -12.12 3.75
CA TYR A 270 -7.09 -11.17 3.87
C TYR A 270 -6.65 -10.72 2.48
N VAL A 271 -6.78 -9.42 2.20
CA VAL A 271 -6.39 -8.84 0.92
C VAL A 271 -5.54 -7.59 1.18
N MET A 272 -4.37 -7.50 0.56
CA MET A 272 -3.61 -6.26 0.50
C MET A 272 -3.40 -5.81 -0.93
N GLN A 273 -3.66 -4.53 -1.17
CA GLN A 273 -3.23 -3.85 -2.38
C GLN A 273 -1.82 -3.30 -2.19
N SER A 274 -1.03 -3.38 -3.26
CA SER A 274 0.30 -2.79 -3.34
C SER A 274 0.69 -2.42 -4.75
N GLU A 275 1.67 -1.53 -4.83
CA GLU A 275 2.29 -1.09 -6.07
C GLU A 275 3.71 -1.63 -6.18
N PHE A 276 4.09 -2.03 -7.39
CA PHE A 276 5.46 -2.40 -7.73
C PHE A 276 5.96 -1.50 -8.86
N TYR A 277 7.22 -1.10 -8.76
CA TYR A 277 7.89 -0.22 -9.70
C TYR A 277 9.09 -0.96 -10.24
N HIS A 278 9.17 -1.12 -11.55
CA HIS A 278 10.27 -1.86 -12.14
C HIS A 278 10.85 -1.16 -13.36
N GLU A 279 12.16 -1.33 -13.55
CA GLU A 279 12.81 -0.87 -14.77
C GLU A 279 12.35 -1.73 -15.96
N PRO A 280 12.46 -1.23 -17.21
CA PRO A 280 12.30 -2.06 -18.38
C PRO A 280 13.21 -3.30 -18.31
N PRO A 281 12.78 -4.46 -18.81
CA PRO A 281 13.60 -5.67 -18.75
C PRO A 281 14.91 -5.47 -19.50
N GLU A 282 16.01 -5.87 -18.89
CA GLU A 282 17.33 -5.83 -19.50
C GLU A 282 17.40 -6.72 -20.76
N ILE A 283 18.33 -6.41 -21.66
CA ILE A 283 18.65 -7.28 -22.80
C ILE A 283 19.83 -8.16 -22.40
N GLU A 284 19.59 -9.46 -22.32
CA GLU A 284 20.61 -10.47 -22.04
C GLU A 284 21.63 -10.58 -23.20
N GLU A 285 22.78 -11.20 -22.95
CA GLU A 285 23.83 -11.42 -23.98
C GLU A 285 23.33 -12.16 -25.23
N ASN A 286 22.28 -12.97 -25.08
CA ASN A 286 21.63 -13.70 -26.15
C ASN A 286 20.66 -12.83 -27.01
N GLY A 287 20.54 -11.53 -26.69
CA GLY A 287 19.68 -10.57 -27.37
C GLY A 287 18.20 -10.62 -26.95
N LYS A 288 17.82 -11.47 -25.99
CA LYS A 288 16.45 -11.58 -25.46
C LYS A 288 16.26 -10.67 -24.26
N ARG A 289 15.01 -10.27 -24.03
CA ARG A 289 14.63 -9.55 -22.82
C ARG A 289 14.62 -10.50 -21.62
N SER A 290 15.19 -10.06 -20.50
CA SER A 290 15.12 -10.76 -19.23
C SER A 290 13.65 -11.00 -18.83
N SER A 291 13.41 -12.17 -18.25
CA SER A 291 12.12 -12.48 -17.61
C SER A 291 12.02 -11.95 -16.19
N ILE A 292 13.10 -11.38 -15.64
CA ILE A 292 13.17 -10.77 -14.32
C ILE A 292 13.37 -9.27 -14.51
N VAL A 293 12.55 -8.46 -13.84
CA VAL A 293 12.65 -7.00 -13.81
C VAL A 293 13.08 -6.55 -12.42
N GLU A 294 13.85 -5.45 -12.37
CA GLU A 294 14.43 -4.91 -11.14
C GLU A 294 13.69 -3.67 -10.66
N PHE A 295 13.82 -3.32 -9.38
CA PHE A 295 13.16 -2.15 -8.79
C PHE A 295 13.54 -0.83 -9.48
N SER A 296 12.55 0.00 -9.81
CA SER A 296 12.76 1.36 -10.32
C SER A 296 12.52 2.43 -9.25
N TYR A 297 13.61 2.93 -8.65
CA TYR A 297 13.53 4.09 -7.75
C TYR A 297 12.97 5.34 -8.44
N PRO A 298 13.34 5.68 -9.70
CA PRO A 298 12.76 6.83 -10.38
C PRO A 298 11.26 6.74 -10.61
N ASN A 299 10.71 5.56 -10.96
CA ASN A 299 9.27 5.37 -11.11
C ASN A 299 8.57 5.49 -9.76
N ALA A 300 9.14 4.89 -8.71
CA ALA A 300 8.62 4.99 -7.35
C ALA A 300 8.55 6.44 -6.85
N LEU A 301 9.59 7.24 -7.10
CA LEU A 301 9.64 8.65 -6.70
C LEU A 301 8.62 9.51 -7.46
N ARG A 302 8.22 9.12 -8.67
CA ARG A 302 7.19 9.80 -9.47
C ARG A 302 5.77 9.29 -9.20
N GLU A 303 5.62 8.30 -8.31
CA GLU A 303 4.35 7.61 -8.05
C GLU A 303 3.73 7.02 -9.32
N ASP A 304 4.57 6.54 -10.23
CA ASP A 304 4.16 5.94 -11.52
C ASP A 304 4.45 4.44 -11.52
N PRO A 305 3.59 3.62 -10.88
CA PRO A 305 3.83 2.19 -10.75
C PRO A 305 3.60 1.46 -12.07
N ASP A 306 4.45 0.49 -12.35
CA ASP A 306 4.28 -0.39 -13.51
C ASP A 306 3.16 -1.40 -13.25
N VAL A 307 3.04 -1.86 -12.00
CA VAL A 307 2.12 -2.92 -11.57
C VAL A 307 1.41 -2.52 -10.28
N ILE A 308 0.10 -2.76 -10.20
CA ILE A 308 -0.70 -2.57 -9.00
C ILE A 308 -1.56 -3.80 -8.83
N VAL A 309 -1.42 -4.50 -7.71
CA VAL A 309 -1.96 -5.86 -7.56
C VAL A 309 -2.56 -6.08 -6.18
N PHE A 310 -3.42 -7.08 -6.09
CA PHE A 310 -3.77 -7.66 -4.81
C PHE A 310 -2.84 -8.83 -4.51
N ASN A 311 -2.44 -8.96 -3.24
CA ASN A 311 -1.67 -10.11 -2.75
C ASN A 311 -0.38 -10.42 -3.53
N GLY A 312 0.31 -9.36 -3.98
CA GLY A 312 1.70 -9.44 -4.46
C GLY A 312 1.90 -9.88 -5.91
N SER A 313 0.86 -10.27 -6.66
CA SER A 313 0.99 -10.58 -8.10
C SER A 313 -0.32 -10.40 -8.86
N GLU A 314 -0.24 -10.23 -10.18
CA GLU A 314 -1.42 -10.12 -11.06
C GLU A 314 -2.33 -11.34 -10.99
N THR A 315 -1.82 -12.51 -10.61
CA THR A 315 -2.57 -13.77 -10.62
C THR A 315 -3.15 -14.14 -9.27
N ALA A 316 -2.76 -13.46 -8.19
CA ALA A 316 -2.96 -13.91 -6.81
C ALA A 316 -4.43 -14.09 -6.41
N LEU A 317 -5.35 -13.30 -6.98
CA LEU A 317 -6.79 -13.38 -6.72
C LEU A 317 -7.62 -13.57 -8.01
N THR A 318 -7.02 -14.11 -9.07
CA THR A 318 -7.69 -14.24 -10.38
C THR A 318 -8.36 -15.62 -10.56
N MET A 319 -8.59 -16.05 -11.80
CA MET A 319 -9.27 -17.32 -12.11
C MET A 319 -8.53 -18.53 -11.53
N ASP A 320 -7.21 -18.44 -11.36
CA ASP A 320 -6.41 -19.51 -10.76
C ASP A 320 -6.69 -19.66 -9.26
N HIS A 321 -6.89 -18.53 -8.58
CA HIS A 321 -6.97 -18.45 -7.12
C HIS A 321 -8.08 -17.49 -6.63
N PRO A 322 -9.36 -17.69 -7.05
CA PRO A 322 -10.43 -16.78 -6.67
C PRO A 322 -10.79 -16.99 -5.19
N LEU A 323 -11.33 -15.94 -4.57
CA LEU A 323 -12.06 -16.07 -3.30
C LEU A 323 -13.35 -16.86 -3.56
N LYS A 324 -13.87 -17.58 -2.57
CA LYS A 324 -14.96 -18.55 -2.77
C LYS A 324 -16.04 -18.46 -1.70
N ALA A 325 -17.28 -18.24 -2.11
CA ALA A 325 -18.43 -18.20 -1.21
C ALA A 325 -19.62 -18.97 -1.79
N THR A 326 -20.65 -19.12 -0.97
CA THR A 326 -21.95 -19.68 -1.33
C THR A 326 -23.01 -18.58 -1.21
N ALA A 327 -24.00 -18.57 -2.10
CA ALA A 327 -25.12 -17.65 -2.00
C ALA A 327 -25.87 -17.87 -0.67
N GLY A 328 -26.07 -16.79 0.08
CA GLY A 328 -26.62 -16.78 1.43
C GLY A 328 -25.57 -16.46 2.51
N GLU A 329 -24.29 -16.68 2.23
CA GLU A 329 -23.20 -16.39 3.16
C GLU A 329 -22.91 -14.89 3.29
N THR A 330 -22.25 -14.57 4.40
CA THR A 330 -21.63 -13.28 4.67
C THR A 330 -20.12 -13.45 4.62
N ILE A 331 -19.46 -12.59 3.85
CA ILE A 331 -17.99 -12.56 3.79
C ILE A 331 -17.50 -11.25 4.41
N ARG A 332 -16.36 -11.31 5.10
CA ARG A 332 -15.58 -10.16 5.55
C ARG A 332 -14.24 -10.15 4.84
N ILE A 333 -13.81 -8.99 4.37
CA ILE A 333 -12.46 -8.78 3.87
C ILE A 333 -11.75 -7.80 4.79
N PHE A 334 -10.64 -8.24 5.36
CA PHE A 334 -9.64 -7.37 5.99
C PHE A 334 -8.73 -6.85 4.88
N PHE A 335 -8.94 -5.59 4.51
CA PHE A 335 -8.31 -4.97 3.36
C PHE A 335 -7.24 -3.96 3.80
N GLY A 336 -6.01 -4.13 3.31
CA GLY A 336 -4.92 -3.19 3.52
C GLY A 336 -4.49 -2.52 2.22
N ASN A 337 -4.07 -1.27 2.28
CA ASN A 337 -3.34 -0.62 1.21
C ASN A 337 -1.90 -0.37 1.67
N ALA A 338 -0.98 -1.23 1.25
CA ALA A 338 0.42 -1.08 1.59
C ALA A 338 1.06 0.15 0.92
N GLY A 339 0.51 0.60 -0.22
CA GLY A 339 1.11 1.62 -1.07
C GLY A 339 2.33 1.06 -1.84
N PRO A 340 3.46 1.79 -1.88
CA PRO A 340 3.85 2.82 -0.92
C PRO A 340 3.21 4.21 -1.11
N ASN A 341 2.61 4.52 -2.26
CA ASN A 341 2.28 5.91 -2.61
C ASN A 341 0.78 6.18 -2.82
N LEU A 342 0.10 5.32 -3.56
CA LEU A 342 -1.24 5.58 -4.07
C LEU A 342 -2.32 5.20 -3.06
N THR A 343 -3.36 6.02 -2.98
CA THR A 343 -4.59 5.71 -2.25
C THR A 343 -5.45 4.73 -3.06
N SER A 344 -5.91 3.66 -2.43
CA SER A 344 -6.80 2.66 -3.04
C SER A 344 -8.27 3.09 -2.94
N SER A 345 -9.05 2.78 -3.98
CA SER A 345 -10.51 2.94 -3.98
C SER A 345 -11.21 1.58 -4.12
N PRO A 346 -11.15 0.67 -3.13
CA PRO A 346 -11.66 -0.68 -3.28
C PRO A 346 -13.18 -0.68 -3.54
N HIS A 347 -13.59 -1.49 -4.51
CA HIS A 347 -14.98 -1.68 -4.91
C HIS A 347 -15.21 -3.14 -5.33
N ILE A 348 -16.40 -3.67 -5.05
CA ILE A 348 -16.82 -4.98 -5.52
C ILE A 348 -17.91 -4.80 -6.57
N ILE A 349 -17.56 -5.02 -7.82
CA ILE A 349 -18.49 -4.95 -8.95
C ILE A 349 -19.59 -5.98 -8.71
N GLY A 350 -20.84 -5.51 -8.77
CA GLY A 350 -22.04 -6.32 -8.52
C GLY A 350 -22.51 -6.35 -7.06
N SER A 351 -21.84 -5.65 -6.13
CA SER A 351 -22.23 -5.62 -4.72
C SER A 351 -21.97 -4.25 -4.05
N THR A 352 -22.36 -4.14 -2.78
CA THR A 352 -22.03 -3.03 -1.89
C THR A 352 -21.48 -3.56 -0.57
N PHE A 353 -20.69 -2.76 0.13
CA PHE A 353 -20.25 -3.05 1.49
C PHE A 353 -21.43 -2.92 2.45
N HIS A 354 -21.98 -4.05 2.89
CA HIS A 354 -23.08 -4.09 3.85
C HIS A 354 -22.66 -3.44 5.17
N ASN A 355 -21.44 -3.75 5.62
CA ASN A 355 -20.74 -3.04 6.69
C ASN A 355 -19.41 -2.54 6.14
N LEU A 356 -19.05 -1.30 6.45
CA LEU A 356 -17.75 -0.73 6.18
C LEU A 356 -17.20 -0.11 7.47
N PHE A 357 -16.14 -0.70 7.98
CA PHE A 357 -15.33 -0.21 9.09
C PHE A 357 -14.20 0.63 8.49
N ARG A 358 -14.44 1.94 8.41
CA ARG A 358 -13.53 2.89 7.78
C ARG A 358 -12.23 2.99 8.57
N ASP A 359 -11.13 3.17 7.86
CA ASP A 359 -9.80 3.46 8.44
C ASP A 359 -9.30 2.42 9.48
N GLY A 360 -9.87 1.20 9.46
CA GLY A 360 -9.55 0.13 10.41
C GLY A 360 -10.21 0.30 11.77
N ASP A 361 -11.11 1.28 11.94
CA ASP A 361 -11.86 1.53 13.17
C ASP A 361 -12.94 0.45 13.38
N VAL A 362 -12.77 -0.32 14.45
CA VAL A 362 -13.68 -1.40 14.87
C VAL A 362 -14.48 -1.06 16.12
N LEU A 363 -14.32 0.15 16.65
CA LEU A 363 -15.06 0.66 17.81
C LEU A 363 -16.29 1.43 17.39
N SER A 364 -16.18 2.23 16.32
CA SER A 364 -17.32 2.96 15.79
C SER A 364 -18.31 2.03 15.07
N PRO A 365 -19.62 2.34 15.08
CA PRO A 365 -20.58 1.63 14.24
C PRO A 365 -20.18 1.70 12.76
N PRO A 366 -20.25 0.58 12.00
CA PRO A 366 -19.84 0.58 10.61
C PRO A 366 -20.82 1.38 9.75
N ALA A 367 -20.28 2.04 8.72
CA ALA A 367 -21.10 2.58 7.65
C ALA A 367 -21.82 1.44 6.92
N ARG A 368 -23.03 1.70 6.41
CA ARG A 368 -23.90 0.66 5.81
C ARG A 368 -24.14 0.93 4.34
N ASN A 369 -24.11 -0.14 3.54
CA ASN A 369 -24.40 -0.14 2.09
C ASN A 369 -23.56 0.87 1.29
N VAL A 370 -22.26 0.92 1.56
CA VAL A 370 -21.32 1.81 0.87
C VAL A 370 -20.80 1.14 -0.40
N GLN A 371 -20.76 1.85 -1.53
CA GLN A 371 -20.31 1.29 -2.81
C GLN A 371 -18.78 1.14 -2.89
N THR A 372 -18.03 2.13 -2.43
CA THR A 372 -16.58 2.27 -2.62
C THR A 372 -16.02 2.97 -1.39
N ALA A 373 -14.87 2.51 -0.91
CA ALA A 373 -14.14 3.13 0.19
C ALA A 373 -12.91 3.87 -0.33
N THR A 374 -12.31 4.72 0.49
CA THR A 374 -11.00 5.31 0.24
C THR A 374 -10.06 4.76 1.30
N VAL A 375 -8.94 4.16 0.88
CA VAL A 375 -7.95 3.56 1.79
C VAL A 375 -6.58 4.18 1.49
N PRO A 376 -6.07 5.05 2.37
CA PRO A 376 -4.78 5.72 2.14
C PRO A 376 -3.62 4.71 2.13
N PRO A 377 -2.47 5.03 1.50
CA PRO A 377 -1.26 4.22 1.63
C PRO A 377 -0.88 4.13 3.12
N GLY A 378 -0.47 2.95 3.56
CA GLY A 378 -0.22 2.72 4.99
C GLY A 378 -1.50 2.57 5.82
N GLY A 379 -2.67 2.47 5.18
CA GLY A 379 -3.99 2.38 5.85
C GLY A 379 -4.73 1.09 5.53
N ALA A 380 -5.76 0.80 6.33
CA ALA A 380 -6.58 -0.40 6.18
C ALA A 380 -8.07 -0.10 6.37
N THR A 381 -8.91 -1.04 5.97
CA THR A 381 -10.37 -1.01 6.20
C THR A 381 -10.89 -2.43 6.29
N ILE A 382 -12.05 -2.62 6.90
CA ILE A 382 -12.75 -3.90 6.90
C ILE A 382 -14.09 -3.68 6.23
N PHE A 383 -14.48 -4.57 5.32
CA PHE A 383 -15.82 -4.55 4.77
C PHE A 383 -16.45 -5.93 4.74
N ASP A 384 -17.75 -5.96 5.03
CA ASP A 384 -18.59 -7.14 4.94
C ASP A 384 -19.47 -7.02 3.70
N MET A 385 -19.69 -8.13 2.99
CA MET A 385 -20.73 -8.21 1.95
C MET A 385 -21.56 -9.48 2.13
N LYS A 386 -22.82 -9.40 1.68
CA LYS A 386 -23.72 -10.55 1.62
C LYS A 386 -23.76 -11.09 0.19
N THR A 387 -23.51 -12.37 0.01
CA THR A 387 -23.52 -13.02 -1.30
C THR A 387 -24.96 -13.44 -1.65
N VAL A 388 -25.69 -12.61 -2.40
CA VAL A 388 -27.13 -12.85 -2.64
C VAL A 388 -27.38 -13.68 -3.89
N VAL A 389 -26.65 -13.41 -4.97
CA VAL A 389 -26.83 -14.04 -6.29
C VAL A 389 -25.56 -14.86 -6.59
N PRO A 390 -25.67 -16.09 -7.11
CA PRO A 390 -24.48 -16.83 -7.55
C PRO A 390 -23.85 -16.18 -8.79
N GLY A 391 -22.54 -16.30 -8.93
CA GLY A 391 -21.76 -15.71 -10.02
C GLY A 391 -20.38 -15.23 -9.57
N THR A 392 -19.65 -14.62 -10.50
CA THR A 392 -18.34 -14.02 -10.22
C THR A 392 -18.53 -12.54 -9.90
N TYR A 393 -18.12 -12.14 -8.70
CA TYR A 393 -17.99 -10.74 -8.30
C TYR A 393 -16.54 -10.30 -8.41
N THR A 394 -16.31 -9.02 -8.71
CA THR A 394 -14.96 -8.55 -9.04
C THR A 394 -14.52 -7.44 -8.11
N LEU A 395 -13.51 -7.71 -7.30
CA LEU A 395 -12.82 -6.73 -6.47
C LEU A 395 -11.82 -5.95 -7.33
N VAL A 396 -11.90 -4.63 -7.29
CA VAL A 396 -11.03 -3.72 -8.04
C VAL A 396 -10.63 -2.53 -7.19
N ASP A 397 -9.55 -1.87 -7.58
CA ASP A 397 -9.35 -0.46 -7.28
C ASP A 397 -10.08 0.39 -8.33
N HIS A 398 -11.05 1.19 -7.89
CA HIS A 398 -11.91 1.97 -8.77
C HIS A 398 -11.26 3.25 -9.33
N ALA A 399 -9.99 3.52 -9.04
CA ALA A 399 -9.14 4.26 -9.98
C ALA A 399 -8.88 3.37 -11.21
N ILE A 400 -9.91 3.22 -12.06
CA ILE A 400 -10.18 1.97 -12.76
C ILE A 400 -9.11 1.54 -13.79
N PHE A 401 -8.29 2.46 -14.30
CA PHE A 401 -7.14 2.11 -15.15
C PHE A 401 -6.11 1.23 -14.43
N ARG A 402 -6.14 1.15 -13.09
CA ARG A 402 -5.32 0.22 -12.31
C ARG A 402 -5.67 -1.26 -12.58
N LEU A 403 -6.86 -1.54 -13.11
CA LEU A 403 -7.20 -2.85 -13.68
C LEU A 403 -6.19 -3.29 -14.75
N ASP A 404 -5.78 -2.38 -15.63
CA ASP A 404 -4.80 -2.66 -16.68
C ASP A 404 -3.38 -2.77 -16.15
N LYS A 405 -3.14 -2.34 -14.90
CA LYS A 405 -1.90 -2.57 -14.15
C LYS A 405 -1.96 -3.83 -13.26
N GLY A 406 -3.04 -4.62 -13.32
CA GLY A 406 -3.18 -5.90 -12.61
C GLY A 406 -4.10 -5.91 -11.39
N CYS A 407 -4.77 -4.80 -11.07
CA CYS A 407 -5.49 -4.64 -9.81
C CYS A 407 -6.90 -5.23 -9.87
N VAL A 408 -6.98 -6.56 -9.92
CA VAL A 408 -8.24 -7.31 -10.03
C VAL A 408 -8.22 -8.56 -9.15
N GLY A 409 -9.35 -8.84 -8.52
CA GLY A 409 -9.59 -10.09 -7.79
C GLY A 409 -11.01 -10.59 -8.03
N PHE A 410 -11.22 -11.90 -8.00
CA PHE A 410 -12.51 -12.54 -8.20
C PHE A 410 -13.02 -13.19 -6.92
N ILE A 411 -14.32 -13.10 -6.72
CA ILE A 411 -15.08 -13.78 -5.67
C ILE A 411 -16.12 -14.64 -6.36
N ASN A 412 -15.89 -15.95 -6.40
CA ASN A 412 -16.78 -16.91 -7.03
C ASN A 412 -17.83 -17.36 -6.01
N VAL A 413 -19.09 -17.03 -6.29
CA VAL A 413 -20.23 -17.38 -5.46
C VAL A 413 -21.01 -18.53 -6.10
N ALA A 414 -21.01 -19.69 -5.45
CA ALA A 414 -21.81 -20.84 -5.87
C ALA A 414 -23.24 -20.74 -5.30
N GLY A 415 -24.24 -21.29 -5.99
CA GLY A 415 -25.60 -21.33 -5.46
C GLY A 415 -26.68 -21.44 -6.52
N LYS A 416 -27.94 -21.45 -6.07
CA LYS A 416 -29.11 -21.43 -6.96
C LYS A 416 -29.35 -20.01 -7.49
N PRO A 417 -29.68 -19.84 -8.78
CA PRO A 417 -30.08 -18.54 -9.32
C PRO A 417 -31.21 -17.89 -8.50
N ARG A 418 -31.22 -16.56 -8.49
CA ARG A 418 -32.22 -15.73 -7.79
C ARG A 418 -32.90 -14.78 -8.77
N PRO A 419 -33.85 -15.28 -9.60
CA PRO A 419 -34.49 -14.46 -10.63
C PRO A 419 -35.29 -13.29 -10.07
N ASP A 420 -35.72 -13.38 -8.80
CA ASP A 420 -36.34 -12.28 -8.06
C ASP A 420 -35.41 -11.09 -7.79
N VAL A 421 -34.09 -11.28 -7.93
CA VAL A 421 -33.05 -10.26 -7.71
C VAL A 421 -32.31 -9.91 -9.00
N TYR A 422 -31.93 -10.90 -9.80
CA TYR A 422 -31.11 -10.72 -11.00
C TYR A 422 -31.57 -11.69 -12.11
N GLN A 423 -32.23 -11.15 -13.14
CA GLN A 423 -32.70 -11.90 -14.31
C GLN A 423 -32.77 -11.01 -15.55
N SER A 424 -32.81 -11.67 -16.71
CA SER A 424 -33.10 -11.07 -18.00
C SER A 424 -33.88 -12.09 -18.83
N ASP A 425 -34.91 -11.63 -19.53
CA ASP A 425 -35.66 -12.47 -20.49
C ASP A 425 -34.87 -12.67 -21.80
N VAL A 426 -33.77 -11.93 -21.97
CA VAL A 426 -32.85 -12.01 -23.11
C VAL A 426 -31.54 -12.66 -22.66
N HIS A 427 -30.97 -13.51 -23.51
CA HIS A 427 -29.69 -14.17 -23.26
C HIS A 427 -28.56 -13.13 -23.06
N PRO A 428 -27.66 -13.33 -22.08
CA PRO A 428 -26.50 -12.45 -21.90
C PRO A 428 -25.51 -12.61 -23.05
N GLU A 429 -25.05 -11.51 -23.63
CA GLU A 429 -23.99 -11.54 -24.66
C GLU A 429 -22.60 -11.57 -24.03
N PRO A 430 -21.64 -12.32 -24.59
CA PRO A 430 -20.27 -12.34 -24.08
C PRO A 430 -19.59 -10.98 -24.28
N CYS A 431 -18.98 -10.44 -23.23
CA CYS A 431 -18.17 -9.24 -23.31
C CYS A 431 -16.77 -9.60 -23.80
N VAL A 432 -16.58 -9.67 -25.12
CA VAL A 432 -15.31 -10.11 -25.74
C VAL A 432 -14.15 -9.21 -25.28
N GLY A 433 -13.11 -9.83 -24.71
CA GLY A 433 -11.91 -9.15 -24.20
C GLY A 433 -12.06 -8.55 -22.81
N CYS A 434 -13.16 -8.81 -22.09
CA CYS A 434 -13.37 -8.27 -20.77
C CYS A 434 -12.48 -8.93 -19.71
N LYS A 435 -11.80 -8.11 -18.91
CA LYS A 435 -11.02 -8.55 -17.74
C LYS A 435 -11.84 -8.65 -16.45
N LEU A 436 -13.10 -8.19 -16.46
CA LEU A 436 -13.90 -8.00 -15.25
C LEU A 436 -14.94 -9.10 -15.01
N HIS A 437 -15.49 -9.71 -16.07
CA HIS A 437 -16.52 -10.74 -15.97
C HIS A 437 -16.18 -11.86 -16.97
N PRO A 438 -15.20 -12.71 -16.61
CA PRO A 438 -14.75 -13.83 -17.44
C PRO A 438 -15.77 -14.96 -17.56
#